data_AF-A0A9P8SNR0-F1
#
_entry.id   AF-A0A9P8SNR0-F1
#
_cell.length_a   1.000
_cell.length_b   1.000
_cell.length_c   1.000
_cell.angle_alpha   90.00
_cell.angle_beta   90.00
_cell.angle_gamma   90.00
#
_symmetry.space_group_name_H-M   'P 1'
#
loop_
_entity.id
_entity.type
_entity.pdbx_description
1 polymer ?
#
loop_
_entity_poly.entity_id
_entity_poly.type
_entity_poly.pdbx_seq_one_letter_code
_entity_poly.pdbx_strand_id
1 'polypeptide(L)'
;MLETASDEALPEKGFPEKNVMATERTVRRREEVAASDPFFIPLGWPRLREGKFYSSLDPEWREFVRISRDSKKLESLKDDLATIALRNASASNILLQLLGRPLTITGFWLVHHFPSRAPPEYALPGLEVADTEISWAVRPVSSDTGDCIQKCMKPLFVALAARDAYLVLMKRQLSRMGFEVSDKIQFGTDSLVMPPSGTVFTGLEPHEKVTQQNQPWLNPSSVLSSLRWLPLPKLGPESDLRAAAVAFKWRLNDCWARELRTPRPGTFLIVGPVGVKGPKGFCRIEVRGEYDPLTSRWTHVSMQLKDLNVFKQRALGNR
;
A
#
# COMPACT_ATOMS: atom_id res chain seq x y z
N MET A 1 36.76 -13.14 -58.14
CA MET A 1 37.85 -12.52 -58.92
C MET A 1 37.46 -11.06 -59.09
N LEU A 2 38.01 -10.17 -58.24
CA LEU A 2 39.19 -9.31 -58.53
C LEU A 2 38.75 -8.16 -59.47
N GLU A 3 38.82 -6.85 -59.21
CA GLU A 3 39.64 -5.94 -58.36
C GLU A 3 38.79 -4.65 -58.08
N THR A 4 38.79 -3.95 -56.93
CA THR A 4 39.72 -2.87 -56.45
C THR A 4 40.20 -1.92 -57.57
N ALA A 5 40.24 -0.58 -57.49
CA ALA A 5 40.00 0.46 -56.50
C ALA A 5 40.09 1.85 -57.21
N SER A 6 39.87 2.94 -56.45
CA SER A 6 40.32 4.33 -56.65
C SER A 6 39.30 5.29 -57.30
N ASP A 7 38.68 6.24 -56.58
CA ASP A 7 39.22 7.45 -55.90
C ASP A 7 39.25 8.66 -56.87
N GLU A 8 38.19 9.47 -56.83
CA GLU A 8 38.19 10.86 -57.31
C GLU A 8 37.36 11.73 -56.36
N ALA A 9 37.98 12.81 -55.91
CA ALA A 9 37.54 13.72 -54.88
C ALA A 9 37.01 15.05 -55.44
N LEU A 10 35.96 15.57 -54.78
CA LEU A 10 35.66 17.00 -54.50
C LEU A 10 35.29 17.94 -55.68
N PRO A 11 34.44 18.98 -55.48
CA PRO A 11 34.62 19.95 -54.39
C PRO A 11 33.37 20.41 -53.62
N GLU A 12 33.60 20.61 -52.32
CA GLU A 12 32.87 21.55 -51.48
C GLU A 12 32.96 22.97 -52.06
N LYS A 13 31.82 23.66 -52.14
CA LYS A 13 31.77 25.11 -52.35
C LYS A 13 31.60 25.79 -51.00
N GLY A 14 32.63 26.53 -50.61
CA GLY A 14 32.62 27.46 -49.49
C GLY A 14 32.16 28.87 -49.86
N PHE A 15 32.03 29.65 -48.78
CA PHE A 15 32.20 31.11 -48.56
C PHE A 15 30.97 31.82 -47.95
N PRO A 16 31.16 32.82 -47.04
CA PRO A 16 32.36 33.18 -46.28
C PRO A 16 32.14 33.33 -44.76
N GLU A 17 33.20 33.00 -44.01
CA GLU A 17 33.53 33.65 -42.73
C GLU A 17 33.62 35.17 -42.91
N LYS A 18 33.00 35.92 -41.99
CA LYS A 18 33.41 37.29 -41.69
C LYS A 18 33.76 37.36 -40.21
N ASN A 19 35.05 37.43 -39.96
CA ASN A 19 35.67 37.57 -38.66
C ASN A 19 35.46 39.00 -38.11
N VAL A 20 35.07 39.04 -36.83
CA VAL A 20 35.79 39.72 -35.74
C VAL A 20 35.57 41.23 -35.54
N MET A 21 35.11 41.53 -34.31
CA MET A 21 35.34 42.71 -33.49
C MET A 21 34.59 44.01 -33.82
N ALA A 22 33.47 44.20 -33.12
CA ALA A 22 33.25 45.43 -32.37
C ALA A 22 32.16 45.22 -31.31
N THR A 23 32.47 45.63 -30.08
CA THR A 23 31.54 45.92 -28.98
C THR A 23 31.33 44.79 -27.95
N GLU A 24 32.44 44.35 -27.36
CA GLU A 24 32.50 44.22 -25.91
C GLU A 24 32.08 45.58 -25.30
N ARG A 25 30.86 45.70 -24.78
CA ARG A 25 30.42 46.65 -23.71
C ARG A 25 28.89 46.68 -23.56
N THR A 26 28.28 45.53 -23.29
CA THR A 26 26.95 45.49 -22.63
C THR A 26 26.83 44.23 -21.76
N VAL A 27 27.89 43.93 -20.99
CA VAL A 27 27.70 43.22 -19.73
C VAL A 27 27.23 44.27 -18.72
N ARG A 28 26.04 44.02 -18.16
CA ARG A 28 25.41 44.61 -16.95
C ARG A 28 24.04 45.23 -17.21
N ARG A 29 23.08 44.36 -17.53
CA ARG A 29 21.78 44.40 -16.86
C ARG A 29 21.20 42.99 -16.85
N ARG A 30 21.77 42.16 -15.98
CA ARG A 30 21.07 40.98 -15.45
C ARG A 30 20.05 41.58 -14.50
N GLU A 31 18.87 41.90 -15.03
CA GLU A 31 17.71 42.15 -14.18
C GLU A 31 17.47 40.83 -13.45
N GLU A 32 17.86 40.81 -12.18
CA GLU A 32 17.28 39.94 -11.16
C GLU A 32 15.80 40.30 -11.07
N VAL A 33 15.01 39.89 -12.07
CA VAL A 33 13.58 39.73 -11.87
C VAL A 33 13.50 38.61 -10.85
N ALA A 34 13.09 38.94 -9.63
CA ALA A 34 12.76 37.96 -8.61
C ALA A 34 11.90 36.90 -9.30
N ALA A 35 12.45 35.71 -9.54
CA ALA A 35 11.70 34.63 -10.15
C ALA A 35 10.62 34.27 -9.14
N SER A 36 9.42 34.83 -9.34
CA SER A 36 8.25 34.47 -8.55
C SER A 36 8.10 32.97 -8.65
N ASP A 37 7.99 32.29 -7.51
CA ASP A 37 7.81 30.84 -7.47
C ASP A 37 6.54 30.50 -8.25
N PRO A 38 6.65 29.77 -9.39
CA PRO A 38 5.52 29.55 -10.26
C PRO A 38 4.42 28.75 -9.54
N PHE A 39 3.17 29.21 -9.67
CA PHE A 39 2.05 28.61 -8.96
C PHE A 39 1.58 27.35 -9.69
N PHE A 40 1.61 26.21 -9.00
CA PHE A 40 1.21 24.92 -9.57
C PHE A 40 -0.20 24.53 -9.11
N ILE A 41 -1.11 24.39 -10.08
CA ILE A 41 -2.45 23.88 -9.87
C ILE A 41 -2.48 22.41 -10.30
N PRO A 42 -2.68 21.46 -9.37
CA PRO A 42 -2.76 20.05 -9.72
C PRO A 42 -4.03 19.80 -10.55
N LEU A 43 -3.85 19.42 -11.81
CA LEU A 43 -4.94 19.10 -12.73
C LEU A 43 -4.82 17.64 -13.16
N GLY A 44 -5.64 16.81 -12.54
CA GLY A 44 -5.79 15.40 -12.88
C GLY A 44 -5.28 14.46 -11.82
N TRP A 45 -4.88 13.27 -12.27
CA TRP A 45 -4.67 12.11 -11.42
C TRP A 45 -3.18 11.86 -11.19
N PRO A 46 -2.76 11.53 -9.96
CA PRO A 46 -1.38 11.14 -9.70
C PRO A 46 -1.10 9.83 -10.46
N ARG A 47 -0.13 9.87 -11.36
CA ARG A 47 0.31 8.68 -12.10
C ARG A 47 1.55 8.13 -11.44
N LEU A 48 1.53 6.84 -11.12
CA LEU A 48 2.70 6.14 -10.64
C LEU A 48 3.70 6.01 -11.79
N ARG A 49 4.86 6.65 -11.66
CA ARG A 49 5.98 6.48 -12.61
C ARG A 49 6.96 5.49 -12.01
N GLU A 50 7.38 4.52 -12.82
CA GLU A 50 8.45 3.61 -12.43
C GLU A 50 9.72 4.42 -12.11
N GLY A 51 10.34 4.11 -10.97
CA GLY A 51 11.57 4.78 -10.59
C GLY A 51 12.70 4.44 -11.55
N LYS A 52 13.68 5.35 -11.63
CA LYS A 52 14.87 5.17 -12.45
C LYS A 52 15.71 4.00 -11.91
N PHE A 53 16.47 3.36 -12.79
CA PHE A 53 17.46 2.37 -12.35
C PHE A 53 18.52 3.05 -11.48
N TYR A 54 18.95 2.37 -10.43
CA TYR A 54 20.04 2.87 -9.59
C TYR A 54 21.33 2.96 -10.39
N SER A 55 22.01 4.08 -10.25
CA SER A 55 23.39 4.26 -10.70
C SER A 55 24.35 3.79 -9.61
N SER A 56 25.53 3.33 -10.00
CA SER A 56 26.62 2.98 -9.06
C SER A 56 27.06 4.14 -8.17
N LEU A 57 26.74 5.38 -8.58
CA LEU A 57 27.03 6.58 -7.82
C LEU A 57 26.02 6.88 -6.72
N ASP A 58 24.84 6.27 -6.77
CA ASP A 58 23.75 6.60 -5.86
C ASP A 58 24.07 6.15 -4.43
N PRO A 59 23.82 7.01 -3.42
CA PRO A 59 24.14 6.71 -2.03
C PRO A 59 23.35 5.51 -1.49
N GLU A 60 22.07 5.38 -1.87
CA GLU A 60 21.21 4.25 -1.48
C GLU A 60 21.77 2.92 -1.99
N TRP A 61 22.20 2.89 -3.26
CA TRP A 61 22.76 1.69 -3.86
C TRP A 61 24.06 1.24 -3.19
N ARG A 62 24.95 2.19 -2.88
CA ARG A 62 26.20 1.90 -2.16
C ARG A 62 25.91 1.32 -0.77
N GLU A 63 24.86 1.80 -0.11
CA GLU A 63 24.44 1.27 1.18
C GLU A 63 23.91 -0.17 1.07
N PHE A 64 23.12 -0.47 0.05
CA PHE A 64 22.67 -1.85 -0.21
C PHE A 64 23.85 -2.79 -0.48
N VAL A 65 24.82 -2.36 -1.29
CA VAL A 65 26.05 -3.13 -1.55
C VAL A 65 26.89 -3.33 -0.28
N ARG A 66 26.91 -2.35 0.62
CA ARG A 66 27.56 -2.49 1.92
C ARG A 66 26.86 -3.56 2.76
N ILE A 67 25.53 -3.49 2.88
CA ILE A 67 24.74 -4.44 3.67
C ILE A 67 24.78 -5.85 3.07
N SER A 68 24.83 -5.98 1.74
CA SER A 68 24.91 -7.28 1.09
C SER A 68 26.22 -8.01 1.38
N ARG A 69 27.31 -7.29 1.68
CA ARG A 69 28.60 -7.85 2.09
C ARG A 69 28.59 -8.30 3.55
N ASP A 70 27.76 -7.67 4.38
CA ASP A 70 27.64 -7.95 5.81
C ASP A 70 26.69 -9.12 6.07
N SER A 71 27.15 -10.34 5.85
CA SER A 71 26.35 -11.56 6.06
C SER A 71 25.81 -11.69 7.50
N LYS A 72 26.60 -11.31 8.50
CA LYS A 72 26.20 -11.34 9.93
C LYS A 72 25.05 -10.39 10.22
N LYS A 73 25.09 -9.17 9.67
CA LYS A 73 24.00 -8.19 9.83
C LYS A 73 22.73 -8.68 9.14
N LEU A 74 22.89 -9.33 8.00
CA LEU A 74 21.76 -9.89 7.28
C LEU A 74 21.11 -11.06 8.04
N GLU A 75 21.92 -11.92 8.66
CA GLU A 75 21.42 -13.03 9.50
C GLU A 75 20.69 -12.49 10.73
N SER A 76 21.24 -11.49 11.43
CA SER A 76 20.55 -10.86 12.56
C SER A 76 19.22 -10.23 12.16
N LEU A 77 19.14 -9.60 10.98
CA LEU A 77 17.87 -9.05 10.48
C LEU A 77 16.84 -10.15 10.17
N LYS A 78 17.28 -11.32 9.68
CA LYS A 78 16.38 -12.45 9.47
C LYS A 78 15.85 -13.01 10.79
N ASP A 79 16.71 -13.13 11.79
CA ASP A 79 16.32 -13.55 13.14
C ASP A 79 15.34 -12.55 13.78
N ASP A 80 15.62 -11.25 13.66
CA ASP A 80 14.73 -10.19 14.13
C ASP A 80 13.36 -10.28 13.46
N LEU A 81 13.31 -10.50 12.14
CA LEU A 81 12.05 -10.65 11.42
C LEU A 81 11.29 -11.92 11.85
N ALA A 82 12.00 -13.02 12.09
CA ALA A 82 11.42 -14.27 12.58
C ALA A 82 10.86 -14.12 14.00
N THR A 83 11.54 -13.39 14.89
CA THR A 83 11.03 -13.11 16.25
C THR A 83 9.82 -12.19 16.23
N ILE A 84 9.79 -11.18 15.35
CA ILE A 84 8.60 -10.34 15.13
C ILE A 84 7.43 -11.19 14.62
N ALA A 85 7.70 -12.13 13.69
CA ALA A 85 6.71 -13.07 13.20
C ALA A 85 6.12 -13.96 14.30
N LEU A 86 6.97 -14.52 15.16
CA LEU A 86 6.53 -15.31 16.31
C LEU A 86 5.71 -14.46 17.29
N ARG A 87 6.14 -13.23 17.60
CA ARG A 87 5.43 -12.30 18.48
C ARG A 87 4.03 -11.99 17.95
N ASN A 88 3.93 -11.67 16.67
CA ASN A 88 2.63 -11.36 16.06
C ASN A 88 1.74 -12.61 15.94
N ALA A 89 2.31 -13.79 15.65
CA ALA A 89 1.58 -15.05 15.62
C ALA A 89 1.03 -15.42 17.00
N SER A 90 1.81 -15.21 18.06
CA SER A 90 1.38 -15.43 19.45
C SER A 90 0.41 -14.38 19.98
N ALA A 91 0.33 -13.19 19.37
CA ALA A 91 -0.68 -12.18 19.69
C ALA A 91 -2.05 -12.51 19.05
N SER A 92 -2.09 -13.34 18.01
CA SER A 92 -3.33 -13.72 17.34
C SER A 92 -4.07 -14.83 18.10
N ASN A 93 -5.23 -14.49 18.67
CA ASN A 93 -6.09 -15.45 19.37
C ASN A 93 -6.51 -16.63 18.48
N ILE A 94 -6.71 -16.40 17.18
CA ILE A 94 -7.11 -17.44 16.22
C ILE A 94 -6.00 -18.48 16.08
N LEU A 95 -4.76 -18.04 15.88
CA LEU A 95 -3.62 -18.96 15.75
C LEU A 95 -3.35 -19.73 17.04
N LEU A 96 -3.49 -19.07 18.20
CA LEU A 96 -3.37 -19.73 19.50
C LEU A 96 -4.44 -20.80 19.72
N GLN A 97 -5.68 -20.55 19.31
CA GLN A 97 -6.77 -21.54 19.42
C GLN A 97 -6.49 -22.79 18.57
N LEU A 98 -5.96 -22.59 17.35
CA LEU A 98 -5.72 -23.65 16.38
C LEU A 98 -4.42 -24.45 16.68
N LEU A 99 -3.33 -23.77 17.00
CA LEU A 99 -2.00 -24.37 17.18
C LEU A 99 -1.67 -24.71 18.64
N GLY A 100 -2.31 -24.05 19.60
CA GLY A 100 -2.02 -24.17 21.03
C GLY A 100 -0.81 -23.35 21.51
N ARG A 101 -0.59 -23.31 22.82
CA ARG A 101 0.54 -22.62 23.48
C ARG A 101 1.51 -23.65 24.07
N PRO A 102 2.83 -23.42 24.09
CA PRO A 102 3.57 -22.28 23.49
C PRO A 102 3.81 -22.47 21.98
N LEU A 103 4.06 -21.36 21.26
CA LEU A 103 4.48 -21.39 19.87
C LEU A 103 6.01 -21.33 19.78
N THR A 104 6.60 -22.14 18.91
CA THR A 104 8.04 -22.15 18.64
C THR A 104 8.31 -22.00 17.14
N ILE A 105 9.44 -21.39 16.78
CA ILE A 105 9.90 -21.32 15.40
C ILE A 105 10.55 -22.66 15.05
N THR A 106 10.12 -23.30 13.97
CA THR A 106 10.72 -24.56 13.48
C THR A 106 11.85 -24.31 12.50
N GLY A 107 11.71 -23.27 11.68
CA GLY A 107 12.69 -22.86 10.68
C GLY A 107 12.13 -21.72 9.84
N PHE A 108 13.02 -21.00 9.17
CA PHE A 108 12.64 -19.92 8.26
C PHE A 108 13.54 -19.92 7.04
N TRP A 109 12.99 -19.51 5.90
CA TRP A 109 13.75 -19.31 4.67
C TRP A 109 13.54 -17.86 4.22
N LEU A 110 14.29 -16.95 4.84
CA LEU A 110 14.17 -15.52 4.56
C LEU A 110 15.23 -15.11 3.52
N VAL A 111 14.75 -14.53 2.42
CA VAL A 111 15.57 -14.03 1.32
C VAL A 111 15.46 -12.51 1.30
N HIS A 112 16.61 -11.84 1.18
CA HIS A 112 16.65 -10.40 1.00
C HIS A 112 16.56 -10.08 -0.49
N HIS A 113 15.84 -9.02 -0.81
CA HIS A 113 15.65 -8.55 -2.17
C HIS A 113 16.02 -7.06 -2.21
N PHE A 114 17.17 -6.76 -2.78
CA PHE A 114 17.56 -5.38 -3.07
C PHE A 114 16.88 -4.94 -4.37
N PRO A 115 16.13 -3.83 -4.36
CA PRO A 115 15.48 -3.34 -5.57
C PRO A 115 16.55 -2.81 -6.55
N SER A 116 16.37 -3.12 -7.84
CA SER A 116 17.25 -2.62 -8.92
C SER A 116 16.88 -1.21 -9.39
N ARG A 117 15.68 -0.73 -9.01
CA ARG A 117 15.15 0.58 -9.35
C ARG A 117 14.83 1.35 -8.08
N ALA A 118 14.98 2.66 -8.15
CA ALA A 118 14.42 3.55 -7.16
C ALA A 118 12.91 3.29 -7.01
N PRO A 119 12.34 3.51 -5.82
CA PRO A 119 10.90 3.37 -5.65
C PRO A 119 10.15 4.27 -6.62
N PRO A 120 8.95 3.85 -7.04
CA PRO A 120 8.17 4.60 -7.99
C PRO A 120 7.72 5.93 -7.38
N GLU A 121 7.82 7.00 -8.16
CA GLU A 121 7.41 8.35 -7.76
C GLU A 121 6.06 8.68 -8.36
N TYR A 122 5.22 9.37 -7.60
CA TYR A 122 3.96 9.87 -8.13
C TYR A 122 4.23 11.15 -8.93
N ALA A 123 3.77 11.15 -10.17
CA ALA A 123 3.84 12.31 -11.04
C ALA A 123 2.43 12.90 -11.18
N LEU A 124 2.25 14.12 -10.68
CA LEU A 124 0.97 14.81 -10.76
C LEU A 124 1.01 15.80 -11.93
N PRO A 125 0.21 15.59 -12.98
CA PRO A 125 0.02 16.60 -14.00
C PRO A 125 -0.70 17.82 -13.43
N GLY A 126 -0.37 18.99 -13.95
CA GLY A 126 -0.99 20.24 -13.54
C GLY A 126 -0.65 21.39 -14.44
N LEU A 127 -1.26 22.52 -14.14
CA LEU A 127 -0.99 23.78 -14.79
C LEU A 127 0.00 24.55 -13.94
N GLU A 128 1.11 24.96 -14.54
CA GLU A 128 2.08 25.85 -13.93
C GLU A 128 1.85 27.26 -14.50
N VAL A 129 1.39 28.15 -13.64
CA VAL A 129 1.15 29.55 -13.95
C VAL A 129 2.36 30.33 -13.47
N ALA A 130 3.23 30.69 -14.41
CA ALA A 130 4.30 31.66 -14.19
C ALA A 130 3.80 33.08 -14.53
N ASP A 131 4.55 34.10 -14.12
CA ASP A 131 4.20 35.51 -14.34
C ASP A 131 4.02 35.87 -15.84
N THR A 132 4.61 35.09 -16.73
CA THR A 132 4.64 35.35 -18.17
C THR A 132 3.98 34.26 -19.03
N GLU A 133 3.75 33.06 -18.50
CA GLU A 133 3.21 31.95 -19.28
C GLU A 133 2.47 30.92 -18.42
N ILE A 134 1.37 30.39 -18.98
CA ILE A 134 0.64 29.24 -18.44
C ILE A 134 1.10 28.00 -19.20
N SER A 135 1.81 27.09 -18.54
CA SER A 135 2.32 25.87 -19.15
C SER A 135 1.76 24.62 -18.47
N TRP A 136 1.74 23.51 -19.21
CA TRP A 136 1.41 22.21 -18.63
C TRP A 136 2.67 21.58 -18.03
N ALA A 137 2.64 21.32 -16.72
CA ALA A 137 3.76 20.80 -15.97
C ALA A 137 3.41 19.49 -15.27
N VAL A 138 4.44 18.71 -14.94
CA VAL A 138 4.30 17.49 -14.17
C VAL A 138 5.22 17.57 -12.97
N ARG A 139 4.65 17.65 -11.77
CA ARG A 139 5.41 17.77 -10.52
C ARG A 139 5.53 16.40 -9.84
N PRO A 140 6.71 16.01 -9.35
CA PRO A 140 6.83 14.84 -8.49
C PRO A 140 6.14 15.12 -7.15
N VAL A 141 5.41 14.13 -6.66
CA VAL A 141 4.67 14.17 -5.39
C VAL A 141 5.24 13.12 -4.46
N SER A 142 5.29 13.44 -3.17
CA SER A 142 5.70 12.48 -2.14
C SER A 142 4.83 11.23 -2.16
N SER A 143 5.44 10.07 -1.89
CA SER A 143 4.77 8.78 -1.91
C SER A 143 3.56 8.74 -0.97
N ASP A 144 3.66 9.34 0.23
CA ASP A 144 2.58 9.36 1.22
C ASP A 144 1.33 10.13 0.73
N THR A 145 1.53 11.28 0.07
CA THR A 145 0.44 12.09 -0.48
C THR A 145 -0.19 11.41 -1.69
N GLY A 146 0.64 10.84 -2.58
CA GLY A 146 0.16 10.08 -3.74
C GLY A 146 -0.69 8.87 -3.34
N ASP A 147 -0.20 8.09 -2.36
CA ASP A 147 -0.93 6.96 -1.75
C ASP A 147 -2.28 7.40 -1.17
N CYS A 148 -2.31 8.52 -0.46
CA CYS A 148 -3.53 9.06 0.15
C CYS A 148 -4.58 9.39 -0.92
N ILE A 149 -4.17 10.14 -1.94
CA ILE A 149 -5.04 10.51 -3.06
C ILE A 149 -5.54 9.26 -3.78
N GLN A 150 -4.66 8.29 -4.03
CA GLN A 150 -5.05 7.04 -4.70
C GLN A 150 -6.04 6.22 -3.86
N LYS A 151 -5.86 6.15 -2.53
CA LYS A 151 -6.78 5.44 -1.61
C LYS A 151 -8.17 6.05 -1.57
N CYS A 152 -8.25 7.39 -1.48
CA CYS A 152 -9.53 8.10 -1.49
C CYS A 152 -10.32 7.87 -2.79
N MET A 153 -9.61 7.61 -3.89
CA MET A 153 -10.16 7.60 -5.23
C MET A 153 -10.30 6.21 -5.87
N LYS A 154 -10.24 5.12 -5.09
CA LYS A 154 -10.57 3.77 -5.58
C LYS A 154 -12.04 3.42 -5.26
N PRO A 155 -13.03 3.89 -6.05
CA PRO A 155 -14.44 3.58 -5.81
C PRO A 155 -14.72 2.09 -5.88
N LEU A 156 -13.86 1.32 -6.57
CA LEU A 156 -13.97 -0.13 -6.68
C LEU A 156 -14.00 -0.81 -5.31
N PHE A 157 -13.20 -0.36 -4.34
CA PHE A 157 -13.18 -0.99 -3.01
C PHE A 157 -14.46 -0.74 -2.23
N VAL A 158 -14.98 0.49 -2.32
CA VAL A 158 -16.28 0.84 -1.74
C VAL A 158 -17.41 0.07 -2.41
N ALA A 159 -17.36 -0.07 -3.74
CA ALA A 159 -18.36 -0.84 -4.50
C ALA A 159 -18.34 -2.33 -4.14
N LEU A 160 -17.16 -2.94 -4.01
CA LEU A 160 -17.02 -4.33 -3.57
C LEU A 160 -17.52 -4.51 -2.13
N ALA A 161 -17.17 -3.60 -1.23
CA ALA A 161 -17.67 -3.63 0.14
C ALA A 161 -19.19 -3.44 0.21
N ALA A 162 -19.75 -2.53 -0.59
CA ALA A 162 -21.19 -2.29 -0.67
C ALA A 162 -21.94 -3.50 -1.24
N ARG A 163 -21.38 -4.17 -2.25
CA ARG A 163 -21.91 -5.43 -2.80
C ARG A 163 -21.98 -6.50 -1.72
N ASP A 164 -20.89 -6.73 -0.98
CA ASP A 164 -20.85 -7.78 0.05
C ASP A 164 -21.82 -7.48 1.20
N ALA A 165 -21.92 -6.21 1.61
CA ALA A 165 -22.90 -5.76 2.60
C ALA A 165 -24.35 -5.99 2.13
N TYR A 166 -24.64 -5.64 0.88
CA TYR A 166 -25.95 -5.86 0.27
C TYR A 166 -26.29 -7.35 0.22
N LEU A 167 -25.35 -8.21 -0.16
CA LEU A 167 -25.56 -9.66 -0.20
C LEU A 167 -25.84 -10.23 1.20
N VAL A 168 -25.11 -9.79 2.24
CA VAL A 168 -25.38 -10.21 3.61
C VAL A 168 -26.77 -9.77 4.08
N LEU A 169 -27.17 -8.55 3.74
CA LEU A 169 -28.50 -8.03 4.06
C LEU A 169 -29.58 -8.87 3.36
N MET A 170 -29.45 -9.07 2.04
CA MET A 170 -30.41 -9.84 1.25
C MET A 170 -30.51 -11.29 1.70
N LYS A 171 -29.38 -11.95 2.02
CA LYS A 171 -29.38 -13.31 2.55
C LYS A 171 -30.19 -13.41 3.84
N ARG A 172 -29.99 -12.48 4.77
CA ARG A 172 -30.73 -12.46 6.04
C ARG A 172 -32.22 -12.15 5.87
N GLN A 173 -32.58 -11.24 4.96
CA GLN A 173 -33.99 -10.98 4.64
C GLN A 173 -34.66 -12.20 4.00
N LEU A 174 -34.00 -12.87 3.05
CA LEU A 174 -34.53 -14.08 2.40
C LEU A 174 -34.67 -15.25 3.37
N SER A 175 -33.72 -15.43 4.29
CA SER A 175 -33.84 -16.44 5.36
C SER A 175 -35.04 -16.18 6.27
N ARG A 176 -35.42 -14.92 6.52
CA ARG A 176 -36.67 -14.61 7.25
C ARG A 176 -37.94 -14.95 6.48
N MET A 177 -37.87 -14.89 5.15
CA MET A 177 -38.98 -15.26 4.26
C MET A 177 -39.05 -16.77 3.97
N GLY A 178 -38.21 -17.58 4.63
CA GLY A 178 -38.21 -19.03 4.49
C GLY A 178 -37.53 -19.56 3.22
N PHE A 179 -36.81 -18.71 2.48
CA PHE A 179 -36.02 -19.15 1.33
C PHE A 179 -34.62 -19.61 1.79
N GLU A 180 -34.31 -20.90 1.61
CA GLU A 180 -32.94 -21.40 1.77
C GLU A 180 -32.07 -20.95 0.58
N VAL A 181 -31.35 -19.85 0.77
CA VAL A 181 -30.29 -19.44 -0.16
C VAL A 181 -29.07 -20.33 0.09
N SER A 182 -28.84 -21.29 -0.81
CA SER A 182 -27.67 -22.18 -0.79
C SER A 182 -26.35 -21.38 -0.75
N ASP A 183 -25.41 -21.80 0.10
CA ASP A 183 -24.05 -21.23 0.22
C ASP A 183 -23.18 -21.37 -1.05
N LYS A 184 -23.73 -21.91 -2.14
CA LYS A 184 -23.05 -22.14 -3.43
C LYS A 184 -22.86 -20.90 -4.30
N ILE A 185 -23.04 -19.70 -3.77
CA ILE A 185 -22.60 -18.50 -4.46
C ILE A 185 -21.07 -18.40 -4.31
N GLN A 186 -20.36 -19.12 -5.18
CA GLN A 186 -18.90 -19.04 -5.34
C GLN A 186 -18.56 -17.65 -5.90
N PHE A 187 -17.88 -16.81 -5.12
CA PHE A 187 -17.29 -15.57 -5.62
C PHE A 187 -15.86 -15.41 -5.13
N GLY A 188 -14.91 -15.45 -6.08
CA GLY A 188 -13.56 -14.93 -5.96
C GLY A 188 -12.65 -15.68 -4.99
N THR A 189 -11.94 -16.66 -5.53
CA THR A 189 -10.73 -17.25 -4.97
C THR A 189 -9.82 -16.17 -4.38
N ASP A 190 -9.71 -16.14 -3.06
CA ASP A 190 -8.47 -15.93 -2.30
C ASP A 190 -8.80 -15.99 -0.81
N SER A 191 -8.85 -17.23 -0.31
CA SER A 191 -8.68 -17.66 1.09
C SER A 191 -8.68 -16.54 2.12
N LEU A 192 -9.81 -16.30 2.82
CA LEU A 192 -9.81 -16.00 4.26
C LEU A 192 -11.18 -16.38 4.85
N VAL A 193 -11.12 -17.28 5.82
CA VAL A 193 -12.19 -17.75 6.70
C VAL A 193 -12.89 -16.55 7.37
N MET A 194 -14.19 -16.39 7.15
CA MET A 194 -15.02 -15.60 8.07
C MET A 194 -14.97 -16.27 9.46
N PRO A 195 -14.71 -15.55 10.56
CA PRO A 195 -14.93 -16.13 11.87
C PRO A 195 -16.43 -16.44 12.03
N PRO A 196 -16.80 -17.62 12.57
CA PRO A 196 -18.19 -17.93 12.83
C PRO A 196 -18.79 -16.91 13.80
N SER A 197 -20.02 -16.49 13.52
CA SER A 197 -20.83 -15.64 14.38
C SER A 197 -20.91 -16.27 15.77
N GLY A 198 -20.31 -15.62 16.77
CA GLY A 198 -20.30 -16.12 18.14
C GLY A 198 -19.08 -15.72 18.96
N THR A 199 -18.63 -14.46 18.89
CA THR A 199 -17.76 -13.92 19.93
C THR A 199 -18.08 -12.45 20.14
N VAL A 200 -18.75 -12.21 21.26
CA VAL A 200 -18.95 -10.89 21.87
C VAL A 200 -17.57 -10.25 22.05
N PHE A 201 -17.31 -9.17 21.32
CA PHE A 201 -16.23 -8.23 21.67
C PHE A 201 -16.77 -7.33 22.79
N THR A 202 -16.59 -7.77 24.03
CA THR A 202 -16.66 -6.89 25.19
C THR A 202 -15.32 -6.16 25.30
N GLY A 203 -15.40 -4.83 25.47
CA GLY A 203 -14.26 -4.01 25.87
C GLY A 203 -13.71 -3.13 24.75
N LEU A 204 -14.21 -1.90 24.68
CA LEU A 204 -13.45 -0.65 24.70
C LEU A 204 -14.47 0.47 24.91
N GLU A 205 -14.79 0.71 26.19
CA GLU A 205 -15.41 1.96 26.66
C GLU A 205 -14.43 3.12 26.41
N PRO A 206 -14.84 4.21 25.74
CA PRO A 206 -14.14 5.48 25.83
C PRO A 206 -14.69 6.24 27.05
N HIS A 207 -13.99 6.14 28.17
CA HIS A 207 -14.22 7.00 29.32
C HIS A 207 -13.53 8.35 29.10
N GLU A 208 -14.10 9.22 28.26
CA GLU A 208 -13.72 10.63 28.19
C GLU A 208 -14.77 11.50 28.90
N LYS A 209 -14.43 11.92 30.12
CA LYS A 209 -15.08 13.05 30.78
C LYS A 209 -14.62 14.32 30.07
N VAL A 210 -15.40 14.79 29.11
CA VAL A 210 -15.30 16.18 28.62
C VAL A 210 -16.28 17.03 29.40
N THR A 211 -15.72 17.87 30.26
CA THR A 211 -16.41 18.96 30.96
C THR A 211 -17.12 19.85 29.94
N GLN A 212 -18.43 19.99 30.09
CA GLN A 212 -19.23 20.95 29.33
C GLN A 212 -18.77 22.37 29.65
N GLN A 213 -18.23 23.06 28.65
CA GLN A 213 -18.16 24.51 28.65
C GLN A 213 -18.72 25.02 27.33
N ASN A 214 -19.76 25.83 27.45
CA ASN A 214 -20.55 26.47 26.40
C ASN A 214 -19.68 27.10 25.31
N GLN A 215 -20.00 26.86 24.03
CA GLN A 215 -20.18 27.92 23.02
C GLN A 215 -20.99 27.40 21.81
N PRO A 216 -21.81 28.25 21.16
CA PRO A 216 -22.79 27.82 20.18
C PRO A 216 -22.37 28.13 18.72
N TRP A 217 -22.94 27.35 17.80
CA TRP A 217 -23.02 27.54 16.35
C TRP A 217 -21.86 27.05 15.48
N LEU A 218 -22.02 25.84 14.94
CA LEU A 218 -22.00 25.55 13.49
C LEU A 218 -22.86 24.28 13.28
N ASN A 219 -24.12 24.47 12.90
CA ASN A 219 -25.08 23.38 12.65
C ASN A 219 -24.73 22.64 11.34
N PRO A 220 -24.52 21.32 11.35
CA PRO A 220 -24.49 20.54 10.13
C PRO A 220 -25.92 20.37 9.59
N SER A 221 -26.22 21.12 8.52
CA SER A 221 -27.08 20.74 7.38
C SER A 221 -28.62 20.76 7.51
N SER A 222 -29.23 21.43 6.53
CA SER A 222 -30.61 21.24 6.06
C SER A 222 -30.81 19.91 5.30
N VAL A 223 -29.72 19.32 4.78
CA VAL A 223 -29.73 18.05 4.03
C VAL A 223 -29.96 16.83 4.93
N LEU A 224 -29.52 16.86 6.19
CA LEU A 224 -29.76 15.76 7.14
C LEU A 224 -31.21 15.72 7.67
N SER A 225 -31.97 16.81 7.61
CA SER A 225 -33.39 16.82 8.06
C SER A 225 -34.32 16.06 7.12
N SER A 226 -34.03 16.04 5.82
CA SER A 226 -34.81 15.31 4.81
C SER A 226 -34.68 13.78 4.95
N LEU A 227 -33.63 13.31 5.63
CA LEU A 227 -33.38 11.88 5.84
C LEU A 227 -34.13 11.31 7.07
N ARG A 228 -34.87 12.14 7.82
CA ARG A 228 -35.65 11.70 8.99
C ARG A 228 -36.87 10.82 8.64
N TRP A 229 -37.33 10.84 7.39
CA TRP A 229 -38.49 10.05 6.94
C TRP A 229 -38.14 8.59 6.59
N LEU A 230 -36.86 8.28 6.43
CA LEU A 230 -36.44 6.89 6.24
C LEU A 230 -36.66 6.14 7.57
N PRO A 231 -37.32 4.97 7.58
CA PRO A 231 -37.42 4.15 8.77
C PRO A 231 -36.00 3.82 9.20
N LEU A 232 -35.52 4.48 10.25
CA LEU A 232 -34.17 4.29 10.75
C LEU A 232 -34.00 2.80 11.01
N PRO A 233 -33.13 2.12 10.26
CA PRO A 233 -32.94 0.69 10.43
C PRO A 233 -32.52 0.47 11.87
N LYS A 234 -33.19 -0.46 12.58
CA LYS A 234 -32.90 -0.73 13.98
C LYS A 234 -31.40 -1.06 14.07
N LEU A 235 -30.57 -0.19 14.64
CA LEU A 235 -29.11 -0.37 14.76
C LEU A 235 -28.73 -1.27 15.95
N GLY A 236 -29.65 -2.12 16.40
CA GLY A 236 -29.44 -2.99 17.55
C GLY A 236 -28.28 -3.98 17.34
N PRO A 237 -27.74 -4.56 18.43
CA PRO A 237 -26.64 -5.54 18.38
C PRO A 237 -26.91 -6.71 17.42
N GLU A 238 -28.17 -7.14 17.33
CA GLU A 238 -28.64 -8.25 16.48
C GLU A 238 -29.21 -7.80 15.12
N SER A 239 -28.98 -6.56 14.71
CA SER A 239 -29.58 -6.03 13.49
C SER A 239 -28.89 -6.52 12.21
N ASP A 240 -29.69 -6.74 11.16
CA ASP A 240 -29.16 -7.15 9.86
C ASP A 240 -28.28 -6.06 9.24
N LEU A 241 -28.61 -4.79 9.52
CA LEU A 241 -27.80 -3.68 9.06
C LEU A 241 -26.45 -3.65 9.78
N ARG A 242 -26.39 -3.96 11.08
CA ARG A 242 -25.11 -4.09 11.78
C ARG A 242 -24.26 -5.21 11.17
N ALA A 243 -24.86 -6.35 10.86
CA ALA A 243 -24.13 -7.44 10.20
C ALA A 243 -23.64 -7.06 8.78
N ALA A 244 -24.48 -6.40 7.99
CA ALA A 244 -24.09 -5.86 6.69
C ALA A 244 -22.97 -4.82 6.82
N ALA A 245 -23.02 -3.94 7.83
CA ALA A 245 -21.99 -2.95 8.11
C ALA A 245 -20.67 -3.59 8.58
N VAL A 246 -20.74 -4.68 9.35
CA VAL A 246 -19.55 -5.46 9.74
C VAL A 246 -18.92 -6.10 8.50
N ALA A 247 -19.72 -6.70 7.62
CA ALA A 247 -19.25 -7.26 6.35
C ALA A 247 -18.63 -6.17 5.45
N PHE A 248 -19.28 -5.01 5.32
CA PHE A 248 -18.76 -3.84 4.61
C PHE A 248 -17.39 -3.44 5.14
N LYS A 249 -17.29 -3.21 6.45
CA LYS A 249 -16.05 -2.75 7.10
C LYS A 249 -14.94 -3.79 6.95
N TRP A 250 -15.27 -5.06 7.09
CA TRP A 250 -14.30 -6.15 6.91
C TRP A 250 -13.77 -6.17 5.48
N ARG A 251 -14.65 -6.12 4.46
CA ARG A 251 -14.25 -6.11 3.06
C ARG A 251 -13.42 -4.89 2.69
N LEU A 252 -13.82 -3.72 3.16
CA LEU A 252 -13.09 -2.47 2.90
C LEU A 252 -11.68 -2.52 3.51
N ASN A 253 -11.57 -2.98 4.75
CA ASN A 253 -10.28 -3.15 5.42
C ASN A 253 -9.41 -4.22 4.74
N ASP A 254 -9.99 -5.34 4.28
CA ASP A 254 -9.26 -6.37 3.54
C ASP A 254 -8.72 -5.83 2.21
N CYS A 255 -9.54 -5.11 1.43
CA CYS A 255 -9.07 -4.45 0.21
C CYS A 255 -7.94 -3.46 0.47
N TRP A 256 -8.06 -2.64 1.52
CA TRP A 256 -7.01 -1.68 1.90
C TRP A 256 -5.74 -2.35 2.44
N ALA A 257 -5.86 -3.49 3.13
CA ALA A 257 -4.72 -4.26 3.62
C ALA A 257 -3.98 -4.97 2.49
N ARG A 258 -4.69 -5.35 1.42
CA ARG A 258 -4.11 -6.00 0.22
C ARG A 258 -3.52 -4.99 -0.77
N GLU A 259 -3.89 -3.72 -0.70
CA GLU A 259 -3.34 -2.70 -1.56
C GLU A 259 -1.82 -2.63 -1.40
N LEU A 260 -1.11 -2.87 -2.51
CA LEU A 260 0.34 -2.74 -2.57
C LEU A 260 0.70 -1.28 -2.33
N ARG A 261 1.26 -1.01 -1.15
CA ARG A 261 1.87 0.29 -0.88
C ARG A 261 3.13 0.44 -1.73
N THR A 262 3.40 1.67 -2.17
CA THR A 262 4.68 1.98 -2.79
C THR A 262 5.79 1.82 -1.74
N PRO A 263 6.85 1.03 -2.02
CA PRO A 263 7.99 0.90 -1.12
C PRO A 263 8.57 2.28 -0.79
N ARG A 264 9.07 2.47 0.43
CA ARG A 264 9.70 3.73 0.83
C ARG A 264 11.09 3.87 0.17
N PRO A 265 11.51 5.09 -0.22
CA PRO A 265 12.88 5.38 -0.65
C PRO A 265 13.93 4.85 0.32
N GLY A 266 15.03 4.33 -0.23
CA GLY A 266 16.13 3.76 0.54
C GLY A 266 15.83 2.46 1.29
N THR A 267 14.64 1.85 1.15
CA THR A 267 14.30 0.60 1.84
C THR A 267 14.51 -0.64 0.98
N PHE A 268 14.85 -1.76 1.61
CA PHE A 268 14.88 -3.07 0.96
C PHE A 268 13.98 -4.07 1.67
N LEU A 269 13.65 -5.14 0.95
CA LEU A 269 12.67 -6.13 1.39
C LEU A 269 13.37 -7.41 1.85
N ILE A 270 12.89 -8.00 2.94
CA ILE A 270 13.18 -9.39 3.31
C ILE A 270 11.86 -10.15 3.28
N VAL A 271 11.80 -11.18 2.46
CA VAL A 271 10.60 -11.98 2.21
C VAL A 271 10.91 -13.45 2.34
N GLY A 272 9.98 -14.19 2.92
CA GLY A 272 10.00 -15.64 2.83
C GLY A 272 9.13 -16.33 3.88
N PRO A 273 9.01 -17.66 3.79
CA PRO A 273 8.24 -18.44 4.73
C PRO A 273 8.95 -18.61 6.08
N VAL A 274 8.19 -18.45 7.15
CA VAL A 274 8.54 -18.76 8.54
C VAL A 274 7.61 -19.87 9.03
N GLY A 275 8.20 -20.98 9.46
CA GLY A 275 7.49 -22.12 10.05
C GLY A 275 7.31 -21.92 11.55
N VAL A 276 6.06 -21.91 12.00
CA VAL A 276 5.68 -21.83 13.41
C VAL A 276 5.01 -23.14 13.82
N LYS A 277 5.47 -23.74 14.92
CA LYS A 277 4.92 -24.98 15.47
C LYS A 277 4.32 -24.72 16.83
N GLY A 278 3.16 -25.33 17.06
CA GLY A 278 2.53 -25.42 18.37
C GLY A 278 2.30 -26.88 18.76
N PRO A 279 1.79 -27.13 19.97
CA PRO A 279 1.50 -28.49 20.44
C PRO A 279 0.38 -29.19 19.64
N LYS A 280 -0.53 -28.43 19.01
CA LYS A 280 -1.67 -28.98 18.27
C LYS A 280 -1.47 -29.02 16.75
N GLY A 281 -0.39 -28.44 16.23
CA GLY A 281 -0.16 -28.37 14.79
C GLY A 281 1.04 -27.52 14.40
N PHE A 282 1.21 -27.30 13.10
CA PHE A 282 2.20 -26.37 12.56
C PHE A 282 1.56 -25.47 11.50
N CYS A 283 2.21 -24.34 11.25
CA CYS A 283 1.73 -23.27 10.42
C CYS A 283 2.91 -22.68 9.63
N ARG A 284 2.66 -22.35 8.36
CA ARG A 284 3.61 -21.65 7.50
C ARG A 284 3.08 -20.25 7.23
N ILE A 285 3.85 -19.25 7.66
CA ILE A 285 3.52 -17.83 7.51
C ILE A 285 4.50 -17.24 6.52
N GLU A 286 4.01 -16.68 5.41
CA GLU A 286 4.84 -15.84 4.55
C GLU A 286 4.99 -14.47 5.19
N VAL A 287 6.22 -14.09 5.49
CA VAL A 287 6.56 -12.82 6.14
C VAL A 287 7.24 -11.93 5.11
N ARG A 288 6.80 -10.68 5.04
CA ARG A 288 7.42 -9.63 4.23
C ARG A 288 7.69 -8.43 5.12
N GLY A 289 8.97 -8.15 5.35
CA GLY A 289 9.45 -7.00 6.10
C GLY A 289 10.13 -5.99 5.18
N GLU A 290 9.83 -4.72 5.38
CA GLU A 290 10.52 -3.58 4.78
C GLU A 290 11.46 -2.99 5.82
N TYR A 291 12.76 -2.93 5.49
CA TYR A 291 13.79 -2.44 6.39
C TYR A 291 14.42 -1.16 5.84
N ASP A 292 14.51 -0.15 6.70
CA ASP A 292 15.19 1.11 6.42
C ASP A 292 16.60 1.07 7.04
N PRO A 293 17.68 1.08 6.21
CA PRO A 293 19.04 1.01 6.69
C PRO A 293 19.50 2.31 7.39
N LEU A 294 18.96 3.46 7.00
CA LEU A 294 19.32 4.76 7.59
C LEU A 294 18.82 4.86 9.03
N THR A 295 17.57 4.48 9.25
CA THR A 295 16.96 4.50 10.59
C THR A 295 17.11 3.17 11.35
N SER A 296 17.74 2.17 10.74
CA SER A 296 18.00 0.83 11.27
C SER A 296 16.77 0.17 11.92
N ARG A 297 15.59 0.37 11.32
CA ARG A 297 14.30 -0.11 11.85
C ARG A 297 13.44 -0.74 10.75
N TRP A 298 12.54 -1.61 11.18
CA TRP A 298 11.46 -2.13 10.34
C TRP A 298 10.40 -1.05 10.17
N THR A 299 10.18 -0.59 8.93
CA THR A 299 9.14 0.40 8.62
C THR A 299 7.78 -0.25 8.50
N HIS A 300 7.74 -1.46 7.94
CA HIS A 300 6.52 -2.21 7.75
C HIS A 300 6.79 -3.71 7.79
N VAL A 301 5.93 -4.46 8.48
CA VAL A 301 5.99 -5.93 8.51
C VAL A 301 4.58 -6.46 8.23
N SER A 302 4.48 -7.24 7.17
CA SER A 302 3.25 -7.93 6.78
C SER A 302 3.43 -9.44 6.91
N MET A 303 2.35 -10.12 7.29
CA MET A 303 2.33 -11.55 7.51
C MET A 303 1.09 -12.13 6.87
N GLN A 304 1.28 -13.16 6.05
CA GLN A 304 0.21 -13.88 5.38
C GLN A 304 0.28 -15.35 5.76
N LEU A 305 -0.81 -15.87 6.33
CA LEU A 305 -0.96 -17.30 6.58
C LEU A 305 -1.07 -18.04 5.24
N LYS A 306 -0.16 -18.98 4.97
CA LYS A 306 -0.21 -19.82 3.76
C LYS A 306 -0.81 -21.18 4.06
N ASP A 307 -0.21 -21.89 5.02
CA ASP A 307 -0.64 -23.24 5.37
C ASP A 307 -0.85 -23.37 6.86
N LEU A 308 -1.88 -24.12 7.22
CA LEU A 308 -2.18 -24.51 8.58
C LEU A 308 -2.46 -26.02 8.60
N ASN A 309 -1.71 -26.75 9.40
CA ASN A 309 -1.92 -28.18 9.58
C ASN A 309 -2.08 -28.50 11.07
N VAL A 310 -3.21 -29.10 11.42
CA VAL A 310 -3.57 -29.47 12.79
C VAL A 310 -3.39 -30.98 12.94
N PHE A 311 -2.63 -31.42 13.94
CA PHE A 311 -2.28 -32.83 14.13
C PHE A 311 -3.52 -33.72 14.38
N LYS A 312 -4.58 -33.18 14.97
CA LYS A 312 -5.84 -33.90 15.20
C LYS A 312 -6.81 -33.64 14.04
N GLN A 313 -6.55 -34.26 12.90
CA GLN A 313 -7.51 -34.28 11.78
C GLN A 313 -8.50 -35.43 11.99
N ARG A 314 -9.79 -35.11 12.20
CA ARG A 314 -10.84 -36.15 12.25
C ARG A 314 -11.00 -36.75 10.85
N ALA A 315 -11.14 -38.07 10.76
CA ALA A 315 -11.42 -38.74 9.50
C ALA A 315 -12.73 -38.18 8.91
N LEU A 316 -12.68 -37.65 7.68
CA LEU A 316 -13.83 -37.07 6.98
C LEU A 316 -14.83 -38.12 6.46
N GLY A 317 -14.57 -39.40 6.71
CA GLY A 317 -15.26 -40.53 6.07
C GLY A 317 -16.33 -41.25 6.88
N ASN A 318 -16.66 -40.83 8.11
CA ASN A 318 -17.78 -41.44 8.83
C ASN A 318 -19.06 -40.62 8.64
N ARG A 319 -19.83 -40.98 7.61
CA ARG A 319 -21.25 -40.68 7.51
C ARG A 319 -21.99 -41.90 6.99
#